data_AF-A0AAP0S960-F1
#
_entry.id   AF-A0AAP0S960-F1
#
_cell.length_a   1.000
_cell.length_b   1.000
_cell.length_c   1.000
_cell.angle_alpha   90.00
_cell.angle_beta   90.00
_cell.angle_gamma   90.00
#
_symmetry.space_group_name_H-M   'P 1'
#
loop_
_entity.id
_entity.type
_entity.pdbx_description
1 polymer ?
#
loop_
_entity_poly.entity_id
_entity_poly.type
_entity_poly.pdbx_seq_one_letter_code
_entity_poly.pdbx_strand_id
1 'polypeptide(L)'
;MFFKSVAFTKTKYNPLFLQKVVDVGSPINVNGMALSIKPNFSQSLNNLGVVYTVQICVGVLYRDAGNISLAIEAYEQCLKIDPDSRNAGQNRLLAMNYINEGIDDKLFEAHRDWGMRFMRLYPQYTSWDNPKDPERPLVVGYVSPDYFTHSVSYFIEAPLIYHDYANYKVVVYSAVVKADAKTIRFRERVLKKGGIWRDIYGIDEKKVASMVREDKVDILVELTGHTANNKLGMMACHPAPVQVTWIGYPNTTGLPTIDYRITDSLADPSGTRQTHVEELVRLPECFLCYTPSPEAGPVSPTPALSNGFITFGSFNNLAKITPKVLQVWARILCAVPNSRLVVKCKPFCCDSVRQRFLSTLEQLGLESLRVDLLPLILLNHDHLQAYALMDISLDTFPYAGTTTTCESLYMGVPCVTMAGSVHAHNVGVSLLNKVGLGHLIAKTEDDYVQLALNLASDVTALSNLRTSLRDLMLKSPVCDGPNFALGLELTYRNMWHRYCKGDVPSLKRIEMLQQQVVSEESAVTFSEPTRITMPKEGHAGSIKANGFNPVQTSMLNLSCEENGSQITNPGKMD
;
A
#
# COMPACT_ATOMS: atom_id res chain seq x y z
N MET A 1 -19.26 -18.29 -10.01
CA MET A 1 -19.16 -18.83 -8.64
C MET A 1 -18.05 -19.91 -8.46
N PHE A 2 -17.06 -20.00 -9.36
CA PHE A 2 -15.90 -20.90 -9.25
C PHE A 2 -14.59 -20.15 -9.51
N PHE A 3 -14.21 -19.26 -8.58
CA PHE A 3 -12.84 -18.79 -8.41
C PHE A 3 -12.63 -18.63 -6.91
N LYS A 4 -12.46 -19.77 -6.23
CA LYS A 4 -12.01 -19.75 -4.84
C LYS A 4 -10.59 -19.20 -4.85
N SER A 5 -10.45 -18.02 -4.23
CA SER A 5 -9.22 -17.41 -3.72
C SER A 5 -8.08 -18.41 -3.62
N VAL A 6 -7.25 -18.46 -4.66
CA VAL A 6 -5.92 -19.01 -4.51
C VAL A 6 -5.08 -17.87 -3.96
N ALA A 7 -4.90 -17.88 -2.64
CA ALA A 7 -4.01 -17.00 -1.93
C ALA A 7 -2.55 -17.29 -2.34
N PHE A 8 -2.15 -16.85 -3.54
CA PHE A 8 -0.74 -16.69 -3.91
C PHE A 8 -0.18 -15.39 -3.30
N THR A 9 -0.43 -15.15 -2.01
CA THR A 9 0.31 -14.15 -1.23
C THR A 9 1.46 -14.80 -0.43
N LYS A 10 1.54 -16.13 -0.44
CA LYS A 10 2.66 -16.91 0.10
C LYS A 10 3.12 -18.00 -0.86
N THR A 11 3.58 -17.65 -2.05
CA THR A 11 4.81 -18.33 -2.47
C THR A 11 5.83 -17.96 -1.40
N LYS A 12 6.36 -18.94 -0.65
CA LYS A 12 7.57 -18.72 0.15
C LYS A 12 8.50 -17.91 -0.74
N TYR A 13 8.90 -16.73 -0.29
CA TYR A 13 9.75 -15.84 -1.05
C TYR A 13 10.90 -16.70 -1.62
N ASN A 14 10.91 -16.88 -2.93
CA ASN A 14 11.81 -17.81 -3.59
C ASN A 14 12.82 -16.97 -4.37
N PRO A 15 14.06 -16.85 -3.87
CA PRO A 15 15.10 -16.05 -4.53
C PRO A 15 15.33 -16.45 -5.98
N LEU A 16 15.20 -17.75 -6.31
CA LEU A 16 15.35 -18.25 -7.68
C LEU A 16 14.25 -17.77 -8.63
N PHE A 17 13.04 -17.55 -8.09
CA PHE A 17 11.92 -17.04 -8.89
C PHE A 17 12.06 -15.53 -9.13
N LEU A 18 12.48 -14.78 -8.11
CA LEU A 18 12.78 -13.36 -8.29
C LEU A 18 13.93 -13.15 -9.27
N GLN A 19 15.00 -13.95 -9.15
CA GLN A 19 16.13 -13.98 -10.08
C GLN A 19 15.67 -14.08 -11.54
N LYS A 20 14.81 -15.06 -11.86
CA LYS A 20 14.27 -15.23 -13.21
C LYS A 20 13.47 -14.03 -13.71
N VAL A 21 12.71 -13.35 -12.84
CA VAL A 21 11.96 -12.15 -13.25
C VAL A 21 12.90 -10.98 -13.52
N VAL A 22 13.93 -10.80 -12.70
CA VAL A 22 14.87 -9.68 -12.83
C VAL A 22 15.77 -9.86 -14.07
N ASP A 23 16.26 -11.08 -14.33
CA ASP A 23 17.18 -11.38 -15.44
C ASP A 23 16.54 -11.22 -16.83
N VAL A 24 15.21 -11.35 -16.96
CA VAL A 24 14.52 -11.37 -18.27
C VAL A 24 14.17 -9.96 -18.78
N GLY A 25 14.11 -8.94 -17.94
CA GLY A 25 14.14 -7.52 -18.32
C GLY A 25 13.08 -6.98 -19.31
N SER A 26 12.02 -7.71 -19.67
CA SER A 26 11.06 -7.40 -20.75
C SER A 26 9.71 -8.14 -20.52
N PRO A 27 8.58 -7.83 -21.19
CA PRO A 27 7.30 -8.49 -20.93
C PRO A 27 7.43 -10.00 -21.10
N ILE A 28 7.41 -10.70 -19.98
CA ILE A 28 7.70 -12.12 -19.88
C ILE A 28 6.72 -12.87 -20.78
N ASN A 29 7.20 -13.88 -21.51
CA ASN A 29 6.34 -14.92 -22.09
C ASN A 29 5.65 -15.65 -20.93
N VAL A 30 4.50 -15.12 -20.50
CA VAL A 30 3.72 -15.54 -19.33
C VAL A 30 3.42 -17.04 -19.39
N ASN A 31 3.23 -17.58 -20.60
CA ASN A 31 2.99 -19.00 -20.85
C ASN A 31 4.21 -19.86 -20.51
N GLY A 32 5.43 -19.42 -20.85
CA GLY A 32 6.66 -20.14 -20.50
C GLY A 32 6.93 -20.16 -18.99
N MET A 33 6.58 -19.08 -18.28
CA MET A 33 6.76 -19.01 -16.82
C MET A 33 5.72 -19.84 -16.06
N ALA A 34 4.45 -19.83 -16.51
CA ALA A 34 3.39 -20.68 -15.97
C ALA A 34 3.77 -22.17 -15.98
N LEU A 35 4.34 -22.64 -17.11
CA LEU A 35 4.83 -24.01 -17.28
C LEU A 35 6.02 -24.33 -16.36
N SER A 36 6.86 -23.34 -16.03
CA SER A 36 7.98 -23.50 -15.11
C SER A 36 7.59 -23.55 -13.62
N ILE A 37 6.46 -22.93 -13.26
CA ILE A 37 5.96 -22.87 -11.87
C ILE A 37 5.34 -24.21 -11.45
N LYS A 38 4.65 -24.90 -12.37
CA LYS A 38 4.18 -26.28 -12.19
C LYS A 38 4.07 -26.97 -13.57
N PRO A 39 4.95 -27.94 -13.89
CA PRO A 39 4.91 -28.67 -15.17
C PRO A 39 3.58 -29.39 -15.44
N ASN A 40 2.86 -29.79 -14.39
CA ASN A 40 1.58 -30.52 -14.48
C ASN A 40 0.33 -29.62 -14.36
N PHE A 41 0.46 -28.29 -14.51
CA PHE A 41 -0.65 -27.34 -14.29
C PHE A 41 -1.59 -27.19 -15.49
N SER A 42 -1.33 -27.88 -16.60
CA SER A 42 -2.10 -27.80 -17.85
C SER A 42 -3.51 -28.43 -17.78
N GLN A 43 -3.89 -29.10 -16.68
CA GLN A 43 -5.13 -29.87 -16.61
C GLN A 43 -6.28 -29.27 -15.78
N SER A 44 -6.18 -28.06 -15.20
CA SER A 44 -7.26 -27.63 -14.27
C SER A 44 -7.68 -26.15 -14.22
N LEU A 45 -7.17 -25.25 -15.06
CA LEU A 45 -7.69 -23.87 -15.18
C LEU A 45 -7.61 -23.41 -16.64
N ASN A 46 -8.68 -22.81 -17.19
CA ASN A 46 -8.66 -22.20 -18.52
C ASN A 46 -7.40 -21.31 -18.67
N ASN A 47 -6.70 -21.39 -19.81
CA ASN A 47 -5.42 -20.71 -20.08
C ASN A 47 -5.38 -19.25 -19.62
N LEU A 48 -6.50 -18.51 -19.70
CA LEU A 48 -6.62 -17.13 -19.22
C LEU A 48 -6.43 -16.95 -17.70
N GLY A 49 -6.97 -17.85 -16.87
CA GLY A 49 -6.86 -17.74 -15.40
C GLY A 49 -5.44 -17.96 -14.88
N VAL A 50 -4.66 -18.78 -15.59
CA VAL A 50 -3.23 -19.01 -15.29
C VAL A 50 -2.41 -17.79 -15.69
N VAL A 51 -2.61 -17.26 -16.90
CA VAL A 51 -1.93 -16.04 -17.39
C VAL A 51 -2.17 -14.87 -16.42
N TYR A 52 -3.40 -14.69 -15.96
CA TYR A 52 -3.77 -13.67 -15.00
C TYR A 52 -3.02 -13.77 -13.66
N THR A 53 -2.99 -14.98 -13.08
CA THR A 53 -2.34 -15.21 -11.78
C THR A 53 -0.83 -14.98 -11.87
N VAL A 54 -0.21 -15.41 -12.97
CA VAL A 54 1.22 -15.20 -13.20
C VAL A 54 1.52 -13.71 -13.37
N GLN A 55 0.70 -12.96 -14.10
CA GLN A 55 0.91 -11.52 -14.31
C GLN A 55 0.87 -10.71 -13.00
N ILE A 56 -0.07 -11.02 -12.09
CA ILE A 56 -0.12 -10.40 -10.76
C ILE A 56 1.14 -10.72 -9.96
N CYS A 57 1.58 -11.97 -9.96
CA CYS A 57 2.81 -12.40 -9.29
C CYS A 57 4.04 -11.67 -9.85
N VAL A 58 4.14 -11.53 -11.17
CA VAL A 58 5.20 -10.77 -11.85
C VAL A 58 5.18 -9.31 -11.40
N GLY A 59 4.01 -8.66 -11.37
CA GLY A 59 3.89 -7.28 -10.87
C GLY A 59 4.37 -7.13 -9.44
N VAL A 60 4.04 -8.08 -8.55
CA VAL A 60 4.52 -8.08 -7.16
C VAL A 60 6.04 -8.16 -7.09
N LEU A 61 6.65 -9.01 -7.92
CA LEU A 61 8.10 -9.17 -7.95
C LEU A 61 8.80 -7.95 -8.54
N TYR A 62 8.23 -7.32 -9.57
CA TYR A 62 8.76 -6.06 -10.07
C TYR A 62 8.73 -4.99 -8.99
N ARG A 63 7.62 -4.85 -8.26
CA ARG A 63 7.51 -3.91 -7.14
C ARG A 63 8.54 -4.21 -6.06
N ASP A 64 8.63 -5.46 -5.63
CA ASP A 64 9.58 -5.88 -4.60
C ASP A 64 11.04 -5.66 -5.06
N ALA A 65 11.34 -5.77 -6.37
CA ALA A 65 12.64 -5.43 -6.95
C ALA A 65 12.86 -3.92 -7.21
N GLY A 66 11.93 -3.04 -6.81
CA GLY A 66 12.03 -1.59 -7.02
C GLY A 66 11.62 -1.11 -8.43
N ASN A 67 11.15 -2.00 -9.31
CA ASN A 67 10.72 -1.67 -10.67
C ASN A 67 9.24 -1.27 -10.72
N ILE A 68 8.92 -0.09 -10.17
CA ILE A 68 7.53 0.32 -9.96
C ILE A 68 6.74 0.48 -11.27
N SER A 69 7.34 1.08 -12.31
CA SER A 69 6.65 1.27 -13.60
C SER A 69 6.25 -0.07 -14.24
N LEU A 70 7.14 -1.07 -14.23
CA LEU A 70 6.86 -2.41 -14.74
C LEU A 70 5.81 -3.14 -13.89
N ALA A 71 5.80 -2.89 -12.57
CA ALA A 71 4.76 -3.42 -11.69
C ALA A 71 3.38 -2.88 -12.06
N ILE A 72 3.27 -1.55 -12.24
CA ILE A 72 2.02 -0.88 -12.62
C ILE A 72 1.53 -1.42 -13.98
N GLU A 73 2.41 -1.49 -14.98
CA GLU A 73 2.07 -2.03 -16.30
C GLU A 73 1.55 -3.47 -16.19
N ALA A 74 2.22 -4.32 -15.41
CA ALA A 74 1.78 -5.69 -15.22
C ALA A 74 0.36 -5.79 -14.63
N TYR A 75 0.04 -4.96 -13.64
CA TYR A 75 -1.30 -4.90 -13.08
C TYR A 75 -2.33 -4.31 -14.06
N GLU A 76 -1.96 -3.33 -14.89
CA GLU A 76 -2.84 -2.77 -15.90
C GLU A 76 -3.20 -3.77 -16.99
N GLN A 77 -2.26 -4.60 -17.44
CA GLN A 77 -2.56 -5.69 -18.38
C GLN A 77 -3.55 -6.70 -17.78
N CYS A 78 -3.44 -6.95 -16.47
CA CYS A 78 -4.36 -7.80 -15.74
C CYS A 78 -5.77 -7.18 -15.68
N LEU A 79 -5.86 -5.87 -15.43
CA LEU A 79 -7.12 -5.13 -15.35
C LEU A 79 -7.81 -4.92 -16.71
N LYS A 80 -7.08 -4.98 -17.83
CA LYS A 80 -7.71 -5.00 -19.17
C LYS A 80 -8.53 -6.27 -19.41
N ILE A 81 -8.16 -7.37 -18.77
CA ILE A 81 -8.82 -8.67 -18.92
C ILE A 81 -9.95 -8.83 -17.89
N ASP A 82 -9.67 -8.49 -16.64
CA ASP A 82 -10.63 -8.52 -15.54
C ASP A 82 -10.54 -7.19 -14.78
N PRO A 83 -11.36 -6.20 -15.18
CA PRO A 83 -11.36 -4.88 -14.55
C PRO A 83 -11.62 -4.94 -13.04
N ASP A 84 -12.41 -5.90 -12.57
CA ASP A 84 -12.83 -6.04 -11.17
C ASP A 84 -11.88 -6.92 -10.35
N SER A 85 -10.69 -7.22 -10.88
CA SER A 85 -9.62 -7.86 -10.15
C SER A 85 -9.29 -7.11 -8.86
N ARG A 86 -9.70 -7.67 -7.73
CA ARG A 86 -9.33 -7.13 -6.41
C ARG A 86 -7.80 -7.04 -6.26
N ASN A 87 -7.10 -8.13 -6.55
CA ASN A 87 -5.66 -8.21 -6.32
C ASN A 87 -4.87 -7.29 -7.24
N ALA A 88 -5.17 -7.24 -8.55
CA ALA A 88 -4.45 -6.36 -9.46
C ALA A 88 -4.79 -4.90 -9.21
N GLY A 89 -6.06 -4.58 -8.96
CA GLY A 89 -6.51 -3.22 -8.63
C GLY A 89 -5.81 -2.66 -7.40
N GLN A 90 -5.87 -3.38 -6.27
CA GLN A 90 -5.26 -2.92 -5.02
C GLN A 90 -3.73 -2.82 -5.11
N ASN A 91 -3.06 -3.80 -5.73
CA ASN A 91 -1.60 -3.72 -5.89
C ASN A 91 -1.17 -2.61 -6.87
N ARG A 92 -1.97 -2.30 -7.90
CA ARG A 92 -1.75 -1.14 -8.78
C ARG A 92 -1.81 0.16 -7.98
N LEU A 93 -2.87 0.34 -7.18
CA LEU A 93 -3.03 1.54 -6.34
C LEU A 93 -1.87 1.69 -5.34
N LEU A 94 -1.49 0.60 -4.67
CA LEU A 94 -0.31 0.60 -3.80
C LEU A 94 0.98 0.96 -4.57
N ALA A 95 1.18 0.40 -5.76
CA ALA A 95 2.38 0.66 -6.57
C ALA A 95 2.49 2.13 -7.01
N MET A 96 1.38 2.74 -7.42
CA MET A 96 1.36 4.14 -7.84
C MET A 96 1.79 5.11 -6.73
N ASN A 97 1.56 4.78 -5.45
CA ASN A 97 2.00 5.64 -4.34
C ASN A 97 3.54 5.79 -4.26
N TYR A 98 4.32 4.82 -4.74
CA TYR A 98 5.80 4.90 -4.65
C TYR A 98 6.42 5.93 -5.59
N ILE A 99 5.71 6.30 -6.65
CA ILE A 99 6.20 7.22 -7.70
C ILE A 99 5.37 8.49 -7.80
N ASN A 100 4.27 8.60 -7.04
CA ASN A 100 3.38 9.75 -7.11
C ASN A 100 3.90 10.90 -6.25
N GLU A 101 4.24 12.00 -6.90
CA GLU A 101 4.69 13.24 -6.25
C GLU A 101 3.53 14.23 -5.99
N GLY A 102 2.30 13.90 -6.37
CA GLY A 102 1.13 14.77 -6.16
C GLY A 102 1.07 15.99 -7.09
N ILE A 103 1.52 15.81 -8.33
CA ILE A 103 1.49 16.84 -9.38
C ILE A 103 0.10 16.92 -10.03
N ASP A 104 -0.61 15.79 -10.10
CA ASP A 104 -1.95 15.66 -10.66
C ASP A 104 -2.84 14.75 -9.78
N ASP A 105 -4.12 14.66 -10.13
CA ASP A 105 -5.12 13.87 -9.40
C ASP A 105 -5.26 12.42 -9.91
N LYS A 106 -4.39 11.94 -10.82
CA LYS A 106 -4.56 10.60 -11.42
C LYS A 106 -4.55 9.47 -10.39
N LEU A 107 -3.76 9.63 -9.34
CA LEU A 107 -3.73 8.66 -8.24
C LEU A 107 -5.06 8.65 -7.50
N PHE A 108 -5.62 9.83 -7.20
CA PHE A 108 -6.92 9.93 -6.55
C PHE A 108 -8.04 9.36 -7.43
N GLU A 109 -8.08 9.71 -8.72
CA GLU A 109 -9.05 9.20 -9.69
C GLU A 109 -9.01 7.66 -9.74
N ALA A 110 -7.81 7.08 -9.80
CA ALA A 110 -7.65 5.63 -9.79
C ALA A 110 -8.23 4.98 -8.52
N HIS A 111 -8.03 5.59 -7.35
CA HIS A 111 -8.61 5.10 -6.09
C HIS A 111 -10.12 5.22 -6.07
N ARG A 112 -10.65 6.40 -6.42
CA ARG A 112 -12.09 6.67 -6.49
C ARG A 112 -12.78 5.66 -7.41
N ASP A 113 -12.27 5.49 -8.62
CA ASP A 113 -12.88 4.63 -9.63
C ASP A 113 -12.82 3.15 -9.23
N TRP A 114 -11.71 2.73 -8.59
CA TRP A 114 -11.64 1.40 -7.99
C TRP A 114 -12.69 1.22 -6.89
N GLY A 115 -12.80 2.18 -5.97
CA GLY A 115 -13.68 2.06 -4.82
C GLY A 115 -15.16 2.08 -5.19
N MET A 116 -15.56 2.89 -6.18
CA MET A 116 -16.92 2.88 -6.72
C MET A 116 -17.29 1.52 -7.31
N ARG A 117 -16.40 0.91 -8.11
CA ARG A 117 -16.65 -0.42 -8.70
C ARG A 117 -16.63 -1.51 -7.65
N PHE A 118 -15.66 -1.47 -6.74
CA PHE A 118 -15.50 -2.46 -5.69
C PHE A 118 -16.69 -2.49 -4.72
N MET A 119 -17.22 -1.32 -4.35
CA MET A 119 -18.39 -1.20 -3.48
C MET A 119 -19.61 -1.93 -4.05
N ARG A 120 -19.83 -1.90 -5.38
CA ARG A 120 -20.96 -2.57 -6.06
C ARG A 120 -20.95 -4.09 -5.92
N LEU A 121 -19.81 -4.69 -5.55
CA LEU A 121 -19.68 -6.13 -5.35
C LEU A 121 -20.25 -6.60 -3.99
N TYR A 122 -20.62 -5.65 -3.11
CA TYR A 122 -21.06 -5.93 -1.75
C TYR A 122 -22.45 -5.31 -1.47
N PRO A 123 -23.30 -6.01 -0.69
CA PRO A 123 -24.54 -5.42 -0.20
C PRO A 123 -24.23 -4.33 0.83
N GLN A 124 -24.91 -3.19 0.72
CA GLN A 124 -24.74 -2.05 1.63
C GLN A 124 -25.80 -2.06 2.71
N TYR A 125 -25.39 -1.86 3.97
CA TYR A 125 -26.31 -1.44 5.01
C TYR A 125 -26.55 0.08 4.92
N THR A 126 -27.79 0.50 5.06
CA THR A 126 -28.22 1.91 4.97
C THR A 126 -28.85 2.42 6.27
N SER A 127 -29.03 1.56 7.26
CA SER A 127 -29.59 1.89 8.57
C SER A 127 -28.88 1.12 9.69
N TRP A 128 -28.83 1.74 10.87
CA TRP A 128 -28.18 1.21 12.07
C TRP A 128 -29.07 1.42 13.28
N ASP A 129 -29.16 0.40 14.12
CA ASP A 129 -29.99 0.41 15.33
C ASP A 129 -29.24 0.99 16.55
N ASN A 130 -28.04 1.54 16.33
CA ASN A 130 -27.22 2.16 17.35
C ASN A 130 -27.94 3.40 17.92
N PRO A 131 -28.22 3.47 19.23
CA PRO A 131 -28.94 4.60 19.83
C PRO A 131 -28.17 5.90 19.64
N LYS A 132 -28.84 6.95 19.12
CA LYS A 132 -28.26 8.28 18.87
C LYS A 132 -28.19 9.14 20.15
N ASP A 133 -27.61 8.60 21.20
CA ASP A 133 -27.25 9.37 22.40
C ASP A 133 -25.82 9.91 22.24
N PRO A 134 -25.60 11.24 22.23
CA PRO A 134 -24.28 11.81 21.99
C PRO A 134 -23.26 11.53 23.11
N GLU A 135 -23.69 11.27 24.35
CA GLU A 135 -22.82 11.18 25.53
C GLU A 135 -22.61 9.74 26.02
N ARG A 136 -23.34 8.76 25.49
CA ARG A 136 -23.19 7.37 25.92
C ARG A 136 -21.78 6.81 25.66
N PRO A 137 -21.38 5.75 26.38
CA PRO A 137 -20.22 4.95 26.00
C PRO A 137 -20.30 4.45 24.54
N LEU A 138 -19.17 4.49 23.85
CA LEU A 138 -19.02 4.06 22.46
C LEU A 138 -18.38 2.68 22.37
N VAL A 139 -18.80 1.91 21.37
CA VAL A 139 -18.14 0.66 20.97
C VAL A 139 -17.27 0.93 19.76
N VAL A 140 -15.96 0.78 19.90
CA VAL A 140 -14.97 1.01 18.85
C VAL A 140 -14.43 -0.33 18.35
N GLY A 141 -14.64 -0.60 17.06
CA GLY A 141 -14.14 -1.78 16.37
C GLY A 141 -12.82 -1.48 15.64
N TYR A 142 -11.78 -2.28 15.85
CA TYR A 142 -10.53 -2.18 15.09
C TYR A 142 -10.32 -3.44 14.23
N VAL A 143 -10.16 -3.29 12.93
CA VAL A 143 -9.96 -4.42 11.99
C VAL A 143 -8.60 -4.37 11.30
N SER A 144 -7.86 -5.48 11.35
CA SER A 144 -6.56 -5.61 10.69
C SER A 144 -6.12 -7.06 10.56
N PRO A 145 -5.38 -7.43 9.48
CA PRO A 145 -4.61 -8.67 9.44
C PRO A 145 -3.27 -8.57 10.19
N ASP A 146 -2.91 -7.39 10.69
CA ASP A 146 -1.54 -7.05 11.10
C ASP A 146 -1.33 -6.96 12.63
N TYR A 147 -2.15 -7.68 13.40
CA TYR A 147 -1.97 -7.82 14.86
C TYR A 147 -0.84 -8.80 15.24
N PHE A 148 0.23 -8.85 14.46
CA PHE A 148 1.45 -9.62 14.72
C PHE A 148 2.66 -8.69 14.62
N THR A 149 3.90 -9.18 14.69
CA THR A 149 5.12 -8.39 14.52
C THR A 149 5.19 -7.81 13.10
N HIS A 150 4.55 -6.65 12.94
CA HIS A 150 4.34 -5.90 11.71
C HIS A 150 4.28 -4.40 12.01
N SER A 151 4.51 -3.54 11.02
CA SER A 151 4.51 -2.07 11.17
C SER A 151 3.28 -1.52 11.91
N VAL A 152 2.07 -1.88 11.47
CA VAL A 152 0.79 -1.45 12.06
C VAL A 152 0.71 -1.75 13.56
N SER A 153 1.25 -2.90 13.98
CA SER A 153 1.19 -3.35 15.37
C SER A 153 1.85 -2.38 16.36
N TYR A 154 2.90 -1.66 15.95
CA TYR A 154 3.58 -0.72 16.83
C TYR A 154 2.76 0.55 17.10
N PHE A 155 1.77 0.85 16.26
CA PHE A 155 0.95 2.06 16.35
C PHE A 155 -0.43 1.79 16.95
N ILE A 156 -1.05 0.66 16.60
CA ILE A 156 -2.35 0.27 17.17
C ILE A 156 -2.26 -0.16 18.64
N GLU A 157 -1.05 -0.48 19.14
CA GLU A 157 -0.87 -0.89 20.53
C GLU A 157 -1.36 0.17 21.52
N ALA A 158 -1.16 1.47 21.24
CA ALA A 158 -1.56 2.56 22.11
C ALA A 158 -3.08 2.58 22.40
N PRO A 159 -3.99 2.67 21.42
CA PRO A 159 -5.43 2.66 21.70
C PRO A 159 -5.90 1.34 22.32
N LEU A 160 -5.30 0.18 21.97
CA LEU A 160 -5.66 -1.08 22.63
C LEU A 160 -5.35 -1.08 24.14
N ILE A 161 -4.32 -0.35 24.56
CA ILE A 161 -3.89 -0.28 25.97
C ILE A 161 -4.51 0.89 26.72
N TYR A 162 -4.53 2.08 26.12
CA TYR A 162 -4.75 3.33 26.84
C TYR A 162 -6.18 3.87 26.74
N HIS A 163 -7.02 3.32 25.87
CA HIS A 163 -8.43 3.70 25.87
C HIS A 163 -9.06 3.53 27.26
N ASP A 164 -9.96 4.46 27.60
CA ASP A 164 -10.87 4.31 28.72
C ASP A 164 -12.00 3.35 28.33
N TYR A 165 -11.87 2.07 28.69
CA TYR A 165 -12.83 1.04 28.30
C TYR A 165 -14.21 1.21 28.95
N ALA A 166 -14.34 2.08 29.96
CA ALA A 166 -15.66 2.43 30.50
C ALA A 166 -16.47 3.27 29.51
N ASN A 167 -15.81 4.16 28.76
CA ASN A 167 -16.43 5.07 27.80
C ASN A 167 -16.19 4.68 26.34
N TYR A 168 -15.17 3.87 26.04
CA TYR A 168 -14.76 3.42 24.71
C TYR A 168 -14.46 1.92 24.74
N LYS A 169 -15.52 1.11 24.70
CA LYS A 169 -15.39 -0.35 24.69
C LYS A 169 -14.77 -0.81 23.38
N VAL A 170 -13.66 -1.56 23.47
CA VAL A 170 -12.92 -2.01 22.30
C VAL A 170 -13.36 -3.41 21.84
N VAL A 171 -13.55 -3.57 20.53
CA VAL A 171 -13.70 -4.85 19.84
C VAL A 171 -12.60 -4.97 18.78
N VAL A 172 -11.83 -6.05 18.81
CA VAL A 172 -10.78 -6.31 17.82
C VAL A 172 -11.24 -7.40 16.86
N TYR A 173 -11.19 -7.11 15.56
CA TYR A 173 -11.42 -8.06 14.48
C TYR A 173 -10.07 -8.43 13.84
N SER A 174 -9.49 -9.52 14.33
CA SER A 174 -8.17 -10.01 13.92
C SER A 174 -8.25 -10.93 12.70
N ALA A 175 -7.68 -10.49 11.58
CA ALA A 175 -7.51 -11.31 10.38
C ALA A 175 -6.11 -11.96 10.29
N VAL A 176 -5.42 -12.09 11.44
CA VAL A 176 -4.07 -12.67 11.52
C VAL A 176 -4.09 -14.12 11.06
N VAL A 177 -3.22 -14.45 10.10
CA VAL A 177 -3.09 -15.83 9.58
C VAL A 177 -2.33 -16.73 10.55
N LYS A 178 -1.27 -16.20 11.16
CA LYS A 178 -0.40 -16.92 12.09
C LYS A 178 -0.07 -15.99 13.25
N ALA A 179 -0.62 -16.29 14.41
CA ALA A 179 -0.35 -15.55 15.63
C ALA A 179 1.10 -15.71 16.08
N ASP A 180 1.65 -14.65 16.65
CA ASP A 180 2.96 -14.62 17.32
C ASP A 180 2.82 -14.09 18.76
N ALA A 181 3.95 -13.91 19.45
CA ALA A 181 3.96 -13.42 20.83
C ALA A 181 3.26 -12.06 20.99
N LYS A 182 3.36 -11.18 19.99
CA LYS A 182 2.70 -9.87 20.01
C LYS A 182 1.18 -10.02 19.85
N THR A 183 0.73 -10.91 18.98
CA THR A 183 -0.70 -11.23 18.81
C THR A 183 -1.33 -11.69 20.13
N ILE A 184 -0.64 -12.61 20.81
CA ILE A 184 -1.09 -13.15 22.10
C ILE A 184 -1.16 -12.03 23.15
N ARG A 185 -0.13 -11.19 23.23
CA ARG A 185 -0.08 -10.03 24.14
C ARG A 185 -1.23 -9.06 23.92
N PHE A 186 -1.57 -8.74 22.67
CA PHE A 186 -2.71 -7.87 22.36
C PHE A 186 -4.02 -8.49 22.81
N ARG A 187 -4.25 -9.76 22.46
CA ARG A 187 -5.46 -10.47 22.86
C ARG A 187 -5.64 -10.49 24.38
N GLU A 188 -4.61 -10.85 25.12
CA GLU A 188 -4.65 -10.88 26.59
C GLU A 188 -4.95 -9.50 27.19
N ARG A 189 -4.31 -8.44 26.70
CA ARG A 189 -4.53 -7.08 27.21
C ARG A 189 -5.95 -6.57 26.92
N VAL A 190 -6.45 -6.78 25.70
CA VAL A 190 -7.82 -6.39 25.33
C VAL A 190 -8.84 -7.12 26.20
N LEU A 191 -8.71 -8.44 26.35
CA LEU A 191 -9.63 -9.23 27.19
C LEU A 191 -9.55 -8.81 28.66
N LYS A 192 -8.34 -8.57 29.19
CA LYS A 192 -8.14 -8.13 30.59
C LYS A 192 -8.81 -6.79 30.87
N LYS A 193 -8.89 -5.87 29.91
CA LYS A 193 -9.59 -4.58 30.05
C LYS A 193 -11.11 -4.67 29.80
N GLY A 194 -11.65 -5.86 29.50
CA GLY A 194 -13.07 -6.06 29.24
C GLY A 194 -13.49 -5.84 27.77
N GLY A 195 -12.52 -5.77 26.85
CA GLY A 195 -12.78 -5.74 25.42
C GLY A 195 -13.09 -7.12 24.85
N ILE A 196 -13.37 -7.16 23.54
CA ILE A 196 -13.70 -8.38 22.81
C ILE A 196 -12.62 -8.63 21.74
N TRP A 197 -12.20 -9.88 21.58
CA TRP A 197 -11.30 -10.30 20.51
C TRP A 197 -11.98 -11.33 19.62
N ARG A 198 -12.15 -11.02 18.33
CA ARG A 198 -12.72 -11.90 17.31
C ARG A 198 -11.66 -12.28 16.29
N ASP A 199 -11.39 -13.57 16.17
CA ASP A 199 -10.55 -14.12 15.11
C ASP A 199 -11.41 -14.31 13.84
N ILE A 200 -11.12 -13.54 12.79
CA ILE A 200 -11.92 -13.45 11.55
C ILE A 200 -11.17 -13.94 10.30
N TYR A 201 -9.97 -14.50 10.46
CA TYR A 201 -9.23 -15.06 9.34
C TYR A 201 -10.03 -16.17 8.65
N GLY A 202 -10.15 -16.09 7.33
CA GLY A 202 -10.89 -17.06 6.51
C GLY A 202 -12.42 -16.92 6.57
N ILE A 203 -12.96 -15.98 7.33
CA ILE A 203 -14.40 -15.68 7.36
C ILE A 203 -14.75 -14.75 6.18
N ASP A 204 -15.88 -15.03 5.53
CA ASP A 204 -16.43 -14.20 4.47
C ASP A 204 -16.72 -12.78 4.98
N GLU A 205 -16.32 -11.76 4.21
CA GLU A 205 -16.41 -10.36 4.62
C GLU A 205 -17.85 -9.89 4.92
N LYS A 206 -18.87 -10.48 4.28
CA LYS A 206 -20.29 -10.16 4.56
C LYS A 206 -20.70 -10.69 5.93
N LYS A 207 -20.20 -11.87 6.31
CA LYS A 207 -20.42 -12.43 7.65
C LYS A 207 -19.67 -11.63 8.72
N VAL A 208 -18.46 -11.17 8.43
CA VAL A 208 -17.74 -10.26 9.35
C VAL A 208 -18.54 -8.95 9.51
N ALA A 209 -19.12 -8.41 8.44
CA ALA A 209 -19.99 -7.25 8.52
C ALA A 209 -21.23 -7.49 9.40
N SER A 210 -21.83 -8.68 9.37
CA SER A 210 -22.89 -9.06 10.31
C SER A 210 -22.41 -9.09 11.77
N MET A 211 -21.22 -9.65 12.04
CA MET A 211 -20.64 -9.66 13.39
C MET A 211 -20.44 -8.24 13.95
N VAL A 212 -19.98 -7.29 13.11
CA VAL A 212 -19.84 -5.88 13.50
C VAL A 212 -21.17 -5.28 13.97
N ARG A 213 -22.26 -5.60 13.28
CA ARG A 213 -23.61 -5.13 13.66
C ARG A 213 -24.10 -5.79 14.95
N GLU A 214 -23.88 -7.09 15.09
CA GLU A 214 -24.23 -7.85 16.31
C GLU A 214 -23.49 -7.31 17.54
N ASP A 215 -22.23 -6.91 17.37
CA ASP A 215 -21.42 -6.25 18.39
C ASP A 215 -21.83 -4.80 18.67
N LYS A 216 -22.76 -4.25 17.87
CA LYS A 216 -23.22 -2.86 17.94
C LYS A 216 -22.08 -1.86 17.91
N VAL A 217 -21.11 -2.10 17.02
CA VAL A 217 -19.98 -1.18 16.81
C VAL A 217 -20.51 0.17 16.34
N ASP A 218 -20.07 1.24 17.00
CA ASP A 218 -20.42 2.62 16.67
C ASP A 218 -19.43 3.20 15.67
N ILE A 219 -18.14 2.98 15.93
CA ILE A 219 -17.04 3.46 15.11
C ILE A 219 -16.20 2.26 14.70
N LEU A 220 -16.14 1.97 13.40
CA LEU A 220 -15.32 0.90 12.85
C LEU A 220 -14.09 1.49 12.15
N VAL A 221 -12.92 1.11 12.63
CA VAL A 221 -11.62 1.61 12.19
C VAL A 221 -10.86 0.50 11.46
N GLU A 222 -10.63 0.69 10.16
CA GLU A 222 -9.80 -0.21 9.36
C GLU A 222 -8.35 0.27 9.28
N LEU A 223 -7.41 -0.66 9.47
CA LEU A 223 -6.01 -0.33 9.69
C LEU A 223 -5.07 -0.75 8.56
N THR A 224 -5.60 -1.03 7.37
CA THR A 224 -4.87 -1.77 6.33
C THR A 224 -4.86 -1.08 4.96
N GLY A 225 -5.97 -0.45 4.57
CA GLY A 225 -6.18 0.08 3.23
C GLY A 225 -5.91 -0.96 2.13
N HIS A 226 -5.19 -0.58 1.07
CA HIS A 226 -4.93 -1.44 -0.10
C HIS A 226 -3.76 -2.42 0.06
N THR A 227 -3.28 -2.63 1.29
CA THR A 227 -2.22 -3.61 1.55
C THR A 227 -2.77 -5.04 1.68
N ALA A 228 -1.88 -6.03 1.78
CA ALA A 228 -2.23 -7.44 1.66
C ALA A 228 -3.22 -7.90 2.74
N ASN A 229 -4.18 -8.76 2.36
CA ASN A 229 -5.18 -9.36 3.25
C ASN A 229 -6.11 -8.36 3.96
N ASN A 230 -6.26 -7.15 3.45
CA ASN A 230 -7.21 -6.16 3.94
C ASN A 230 -8.66 -6.69 4.04
N LYS A 231 -9.50 -5.92 4.74
CA LYS A 231 -10.93 -6.20 4.92
C LYS A 231 -11.80 -5.08 4.34
N LEU A 232 -11.33 -4.47 3.25
CA LEU A 232 -12.07 -3.39 2.57
C LEU A 232 -13.43 -3.88 2.02
N GLY A 233 -13.61 -5.17 1.74
CA GLY A 233 -14.93 -5.70 1.35
C GLY A 233 -15.95 -5.66 2.49
N MET A 234 -15.51 -5.82 3.73
CA MET A 234 -16.35 -5.66 4.91
C MET A 234 -16.69 -4.18 5.13
N MET A 235 -15.73 -3.27 4.97
CA MET A 235 -15.98 -1.81 5.02
C MET A 235 -16.92 -1.35 3.90
N ALA A 236 -16.80 -1.98 2.74
CA ALA A 236 -17.70 -1.82 1.62
C ALA A 236 -19.08 -2.44 1.87
N CYS A 237 -19.39 -3.09 3.00
CA CYS A 237 -20.77 -3.43 3.35
C CYS A 237 -21.44 -2.31 4.18
N HIS A 238 -20.66 -1.32 4.62
CA HIS A 238 -21.08 -0.24 5.53
C HIS A 238 -21.70 -0.71 6.88
N PRO A 239 -21.12 -1.70 7.59
CA PRO A 239 -21.76 -2.31 8.76
C PRO A 239 -21.88 -1.40 10.00
N ALA A 240 -21.02 -0.40 10.17
CA ALA A 240 -21.06 0.54 11.29
C ALA A 240 -21.51 1.94 10.84
N PRO A 241 -22.18 2.72 11.71
CA PRO A 241 -22.67 4.06 11.37
C PRO A 241 -21.57 5.10 11.12
N VAL A 242 -20.39 4.88 11.68
CA VAL A 242 -19.19 5.67 11.41
C VAL A 242 -18.05 4.73 11.02
N GLN A 243 -17.44 4.97 9.87
CA GLN A 243 -16.32 4.19 9.36
C GLN A 243 -15.09 5.06 9.14
N VAL A 244 -13.94 4.55 9.58
CA VAL A 244 -12.67 5.28 9.61
C VAL A 244 -11.57 4.41 9.00
N THR A 245 -10.65 5.03 8.26
CA THR A 245 -9.37 4.43 7.88
C THR A 245 -8.22 5.11 8.62
N TRP A 246 -7.25 4.32 9.10
CA TRP A 246 -6.09 4.82 9.82
C TRP A 246 -4.86 3.91 9.64
N ILE A 247 -3.66 4.53 9.64
CA ILE A 247 -2.27 4.01 9.65
C ILE A 247 -1.75 3.10 8.54
N GLY A 248 -2.50 2.08 8.11
CA GLY A 248 -1.91 1.02 7.27
C GLY A 248 -1.58 1.45 5.84
N TYR A 249 -2.19 2.55 5.38
CA TYR A 249 -2.14 2.99 4.00
C TYR A 249 -1.99 4.51 3.89
N PRO A 250 -1.07 5.04 3.08
CA PRO A 250 -0.69 6.45 3.10
C PRO A 250 -1.60 7.34 2.22
N ASN A 251 -2.78 6.87 1.84
CA ASN A 251 -3.64 7.55 0.89
C ASN A 251 -5.13 7.21 1.12
N THR A 252 -6.02 7.78 0.30
CA THR A 252 -7.45 7.42 0.24
C THR A 252 -7.65 5.92 0.01
N THR A 253 -8.66 5.32 0.63
CA THR A 253 -9.10 3.96 0.28
C THR A 253 -9.90 3.95 -1.02
N GLY A 254 -10.43 5.10 -1.44
CA GLY A 254 -11.34 5.23 -2.57
C GLY A 254 -12.76 4.78 -2.28
N LEU A 255 -13.03 4.16 -1.12
CA LEU A 255 -14.35 3.62 -0.79
C LEU A 255 -15.33 4.71 -0.34
N PRO A 256 -16.47 4.89 -1.02
CA PRO A 256 -17.48 5.88 -0.63
C PRO A 256 -18.09 5.64 0.76
N THR A 257 -18.02 4.40 1.26
CA THR A 257 -18.56 4.01 2.58
C THR A 257 -17.67 4.37 3.75
N ILE A 258 -16.40 4.75 3.54
CA ILE A 258 -15.50 5.14 4.64
C ILE A 258 -15.59 6.65 4.85
N ASP A 259 -16.11 7.09 5.99
CA ASP A 259 -16.38 8.50 6.26
C ASP A 259 -15.08 9.30 6.41
N TYR A 260 -14.17 8.83 7.26
CA TYR A 260 -13.04 9.61 7.74
C TYR A 260 -11.71 8.92 7.53
N ARG A 261 -10.66 9.72 7.29
CA ARG A 261 -9.26 9.29 7.32
C ARG A 261 -8.52 10.07 8.38
N ILE A 262 -7.92 9.36 9.34
CA ILE A 262 -7.14 9.97 10.41
C ILE A 262 -5.73 10.30 9.92
N THR A 263 -5.31 11.54 10.16
CA THR A 263 -4.00 12.11 9.82
C THR A 263 -3.62 13.18 10.85
N ASP A 264 -2.64 14.03 10.56
CA ASP A 264 -2.29 15.22 11.35
C ASP A 264 -1.99 16.43 10.44
N SER A 265 -1.75 17.59 11.06
CA SER A 265 -1.52 18.85 10.34
C SER A 265 -0.17 18.93 9.62
N LEU A 266 0.76 18.01 9.88
CA LEU A 266 2.09 17.99 9.26
C LEU A 266 2.12 17.03 8.07
N ALA A 267 1.56 15.84 8.22
CA ALA A 267 1.43 14.86 7.15
C ALA A 267 0.44 15.32 6.07
N ASP A 268 -0.70 15.87 6.48
CA ASP A 268 -1.69 16.49 5.60
C ASP A 268 -2.01 17.91 6.08
N PRO A 269 -1.25 18.95 5.68
CA PRO A 269 -1.57 20.33 6.06
C PRO A 269 -2.97 20.75 5.60
N SER A 270 -3.56 21.78 6.23
CA SER A 270 -4.91 22.27 5.88
C SER A 270 -5.03 22.70 4.41
N GLY A 271 -3.93 23.18 3.82
CA GLY A 271 -3.83 23.53 2.39
C GLY A 271 -3.32 22.42 1.48
N THR A 272 -3.34 21.15 1.91
CA THR A 272 -2.93 20.03 1.04
C THR A 272 -3.74 20.01 -0.25
N ARG A 273 -3.08 19.78 -1.38
CA ARG A 273 -3.73 19.57 -2.68
C ARG A 273 -4.11 18.11 -2.91
N GLN A 274 -3.62 17.19 -2.07
CA GLN A 274 -3.93 15.78 -2.21
C GLN A 274 -5.40 15.53 -1.87
N THR A 275 -6.13 15.04 -2.86
CA THR A 275 -7.55 14.75 -2.78
C THR A 275 -7.81 13.36 -2.18
N HIS A 276 -8.92 13.26 -1.46
CA HIS A 276 -9.32 12.05 -0.74
C HIS A 276 -10.82 11.83 -0.90
N VAL A 277 -11.24 10.57 -0.85
CA VAL A 277 -12.68 10.28 -0.79
C VAL A 277 -13.15 10.65 0.60
N GLU A 278 -12.46 10.13 1.62
CA GLU A 278 -12.67 10.37 3.05
C GLU A 278 -12.48 11.84 3.43
N GLU A 279 -13.25 12.29 4.44
CA GLU A 279 -12.96 13.55 5.10
C GLU A 279 -11.73 13.40 6.01
N LEU A 280 -10.73 14.26 5.83
CA LEU A 280 -9.50 14.22 6.63
C LEU A 280 -9.75 14.74 8.05
N VAL A 281 -9.41 13.92 9.04
CA VAL A 281 -9.46 14.29 10.45
C VAL A 281 -8.05 14.35 11.01
N ARG A 282 -7.65 15.54 11.47
CA ARG A 282 -6.31 15.81 11.97
C ARG A 282 -6.28 15.69 13.48
N LEU A 283 -5.50 14.74 14.00
CA LEU A 283 -5.22 14.66 15.43
C LEU A 283 -4.39 15.87 15.86
N PRO A 284 -4.55 16.34 17.12
CA PRO A 284 -3.92 17.58 17.59
C PRO A 284 -2.39 17.50 17.61
N GLU A 285 -1.84 16.33 17.96
CA GLU A 285 -0.40 16.11 18.01
C GLU A 285 0.10 15.37 16.76
N CYS A 286 0.37 14.08 16.88
CA CYS A 286 0.83 13.21 15.80
C CYS A 286 -0.29 12.23 15.46
N PHE A 287 -0.45 11.89 14.18
CA PHE A 287 -1.39 10.82 13.79
C PHE A 287 -0.89 9.41 14.14
N LEU A 288 0.36 9.30 14.59
CA LEU A 288 1.04 8.06 14.96
C LEU A 288 1.45 8.10 16.43
N CYS A 289 1.25 6.97 17.12
CA CYS A 289 1.82 6.72 18.44
C CYS A 289 2.64 5.42 18.41
N TYR A 290 3.95 5.55 18.25
CA TYR A 290 4.88 4.44 18.21
C TYR A 290 5.07 3.84 19.61
N THR A 291 4.86 2.53 19.73
CA THR A 291 5.20 1.75 20.92
C THR A 291 6.49 0.97 20.65
N PRO A 292 7.63 1.37 21.25
CA PRO A 292 8.90 0.72 20.96
C PRO A 292 8.92 -0.77 21.31
N SER A 293 9.72 -1.52 20.56
CA SER A 293 9.95 -2.94 20.87
C SER A 293 10.75 -3.08 22.17
N PRO A 294 10.35 -3.95 23.11
CA PRO A 294 11.17 -4.27 24.28
C PRO A 294 12.48 -4.97 23.91
N GLU A 295 12.60 -5.49 22.68
CA GLU A 295 13.79 -6.18 22.17
C GLU A 295 14.85 -5.25 21.58
N ALA A 296 14.66 -3.92 21.61
CA ALA A 296 15.54 -2.97 20.94
C ALA A 296 17.01 -2.99 21.39
N GLY A 297 17.31 -3.46 22.60
CA GLY A 297 18.67 -3.45 23.16
C GLY A 297 19.24 -2.03 23.37
N PRO A 298 20.52 -1.89 23.72
CA PRO A 298 21.14 -0.59 23.98
C PRO A 298 21.36 0.23 22.70
N VAL A 299 21.49 1.56 22.86
CA VAL A 299 22.02 2.43 21.80
C VAL A 299 23.53 2.34 21.80
N SER A 300 24.13 1.94 20.68
CA SER A 300 25.59 1.96 20.50
C SER A 300 26.10 3.38 20.20
N PRO A 301 27.36 3.72 20.50
CA PRO A 301 28.01 4.92 19.97
C PRO A 301 28.01 4.93 18.43
N THR A 302 28.28 6.10 17.83
CA THR A 302 28.29 6.22 16.38
C THR A 302 29.47 5.45 15.78
N PRO A 303 29.27 4.57 14.78
CA PRO A 303 30.35 3.74 14.22
C PRO A 303 31.50 4.55 13.59
N ALA A 304 31.27 5.80 13.19
CA ALA A 304 32.32 6.69 12.70
C ALA A 304 33.45 6.93 13.70
N LEU A 305 33.18 6.84 15.02
CA LEU A 305 34.23 6.96 16.04
C LEU A 305 35.24 5.81 16.00
N SER A 306 34.79 4.59 15.68
CA SER A 306 35.66 3.41 15.62
C SER A 306 36.25 3.18 14.23
N ASN A 307 35.46 3.43 13.19
CA ASN A 307 35.82 3.05 11.83
C ASN A 307 36.51 4.18 11.05
N GLY A 308 36.41 5.43 11.53
CA GLY A 308 37.05 6.60 10.91
C GLY A 308 36.37 7.12 9.64
N PHE A 309 35.16 6.63 9.33
CA PHE A 309 34.36 7.10 8.20
C PHE A 309 32.86 7.11 8.56
N ILE A 310 32.10 7.95 7.86
CA ILE A 310 30.64 8.03 7.99
C ILE A 310 29.96 6.88 7.22
N THR A 311 28.99 6.22 7.84
CA THR A 311 28.11 5.25 7.19
C THR A 311 26.69 5.79 7.13
N PHE A 312 26.22 6.12 5.93
CA PHE A 312 24.82 6.40 5.68
C PHE A 312 24.03 5.10 5.57
N GLY A 313 22.73 5.10 5.87
CA GLY A 313 21.93 3.90 5.67
C GLY A 313 20.44 4.09 5.50
N SER A 314 19.79 3.09 4.91
CA SER A 314 18.33 3.06 4.77
C SER A 314 17.80 1.63 4.82
N PHE A 315 16.85 1.38 5.72
CA PHE A 315 16.21 0.08 5.91
C PHE A 315 14.78 0.04 5.32
N ASN A 316 14.49 1.01 4.45
CA ASN A 316 13.21 1.10 3.74
C ASN A 316 13.02 -0.04 2.72
N ASN A 317 11.77 -0.31 2.36
CA ASN A 317 11.47 -1.24 1.27
C ASN A 317 12.05 -0.70 -0.05
N LEU A 318 12.61 -1.57 -0.87
CA LEU A 318 13.24 -1.23 -2.15
C LEU A 318 12.26 -0.54 -3.10
N ALA A 319 10.96 -0.83 -2.97
CA ALA A 319 9.90 -0.13 -3.68
C ALA A 319 9.88 1.40 -3.44
N LYS A 320 10.41 1.87 -2.30
CA LYS A 320 10.51 3.30 -1.96
C LYS A 320 11.82 3.95 -2.46
N ILE A 321 12.81 3.15 -2.85
CA ILE A 321 14.12 3.64 -3.29
C ILE A 321 14.07 3.80 -4.82
N THR A 322 13.46 4.91 -5.25
CA THR A 322 13.30 5.23 -6.67
C THR A 322 14.65 5.63 -7.30
N PRO A 323 14.77 5.66 -8.65
CA PRO A 323 15.97 6.16 -9.32
C PRO A 323 16.37 7.56 -8.86
N LYS A 324 15.37 8.40 -8.57
CA LYS A 324 15.58 9.77 -8.10
C LYS A 324 16.20 9.82 -6.71
N VAL A 325 15.74 8.97 -5.79
CA VAL A 325 16.34 8.81 -4.46
C VAL A 325 17.81 8.37 -4.56
N LEU A 326 18.09 7.37 -5.41
CA LEU A 326 19.47 6.90 -5.61
C LEU A 326 20.40 7.99 -6.14
N GLN A 327 19.93 8.84 -7.06
CA GLN A 327 20.71 9.99 -7.54
C GLN A 327 21.08 10.95 -6.41
N VAL A 328 20.14 11.26 -5.52
CA VAL A 328 20.39 12.16 -4.38
C VAL A 328 21.33 11.53 -3.36
N TRP A 329 21.17 10.24 -3.06
CA TRP A 329 22.10 9.53 -2.18
C TRP A 329 23.51 9.44 -2.79
N ALA A 330 23.62 9.24 -4.10
CA ALA A 330 24.90 9.27 -4.80
C ALA A 330 25.60 10.62 -4.66
N ARG A 331 24.87 11.74 -4.80
CA ARG A 331 25.40 13.09 -4.56
C ARG A 331 26.00 13.24 -3.15
N ILE A 332 25.32 12.71 -2.13
CA ILE A 332 25.82 12.73 -0.74
C ILE A 332 27.12 11.93 -0.62
N LEU A 333 27.14 10.70 -1.09
CA LEU A 333 28.31 9.83 -0.95
C LEU A 333 29.52 10.29 -1.78
N CYS A 334 29.29 10.95 -2.92
CA CYS A 334 30.36 11.58 -3.70
C CYS A 334 30.93 12.81 -2.98
N ALA A 335 30.09 13.56 -2.26
CA ALA A 335 30.50 14.74 -1.51
C ALA A 335 31.16 14.42 -0.15
N VAL A 336 30.96 13.21 0.39
CA VAL A 336 31.66 12.72 1.60
C VAL A 336 32.60 11.56 1.21
N PRO A 337 33.88 11.83 0.90
CA PRO A 337 34.85 10.80 0.56
C PRO A 337 34.95 9.71 1.64
N ASN A 338 35.23 8.47 1.23
CA ASN A 338 35.34 7.30 2.11
C ASN A 338 34.06 6.90 2.87
N SER A 339 32.96 7.65 2.76
CA SER A 339 31.69 7.25 3.39
C SER A 339 31.14 5.95 2.80
N ARG A 340 30.38 5.20 3.59
CA ARG A 340 29.71 3.97 3.15
C ARG A 340 28.20 4.15 3.11
N LEU A 341 27.53 3.26 2.38
CA LEU A 341 26.07 3.14 2.37
C LEU A 341 25.68 1.72 2.78
N VAL A 342 24.85 1.58 3.82
CA VAL A 342 24.22 0.30 4.17
C VAL A 342 22.73 0.33 3.82
N VAL A 343 22.29 -0.58 2.96
CA VAL A 343 20.87 -0.71 2.58
C VAL A 343 20.37 -2.07 2.98
N LYS A 344 19.31 -2.12 3.81
CA LYS A 344 18.67 -3.38 4.21
C LYS A 344 17.33 -3.51 3.53
N CYS A 345 17.18 -4.59 2.77
CA CYS A 345 15.91 -4.92 2.18
C CYS A 345 15.76 -6.41 1.94
N LYS A 346 14.55 -6.94 2.10
CA LYS A 346 14.22 -8.34 1.85
C LYS A 346 14.70 -8.85 0.47
N PRO A 347 14.62 -8.06 -0.62
CA PRO A 347 15.08 -8.47 -1.95
C PRO A 347 16.55 -8.81 -2.09
N PHE A 348 17.42 -8.33 -1.18
CA PHE A 348 18.87 -8.53 -1.27
C PHE A 348 19.35 -9.93 -0.90
N CYS A 349 18.44 -10.90 -0.66
CA CYS A 349 18.80 -12.31 -0.68
C CYS A 349 18.78 -12.93 -2.10
N CYS A 350 18.52 -12.13 -3.14
CA CYS A 350 18.62 -12.51 -4.55
C CYS A 350 19.79 -11.77 -5.21
N ASP A 351 20.75 -12.51 -5.75
CA ASP A 351 22.00 -11.95 -6.30
C ASP A 351 21.76 -11.00 -7.47
N SER A 352 20.81 -11.29 -8.36
CA SER A 352 20.49 -10.40 -9.48
C SER A 352 19.94 -9.05 -9.04
N VAL A 353 19.12 -9.01 -7.98
CA VAL A 353 18.69 -7.74 -7.39
C VAL A 353 19.87 -6.99 -6.80
N ARG A 354 20.78 -7.69 -6.10
CA ARG A 354 22.00 -7.08 -5.54
C ARG A 354 22.87 -6.49 -6.65
N GLN A 355 23.19 -7.27 -7.68
CA GLN A 355 24.03 -6.84 -8.79
C GLN A 355 23.41 -5.65 -9.53
N ARG A 356 22.11 -5.71 -9.83
CA ARG A 356 21.42 -4.59 -10.47
C ARG A 356 21.47 -3.32 -9.63
N PHE A 357 21.27 -3.43 -8.32
CA PHE A 357 21.36 -2.28 -7.41
C PHE A 357 22.77 -1.69 -7.39
N LEU A 358 23.81 -2.54 -7.28
CA LEU A 358 25.21 -2.12 -7.30
C LEU A 358 25.59 -1.47 -8.64
N SER A 359 25.24 -2.09 -9.77
CA SER A 359 25.51 -1.52 -11.10
C SER A 359 24.81 -0.17 -11.31
N THR A 360 23.62 0.02 -10.75
CA THR A 360 22.93 1.33 -10.80
C THR A 360 23.69 2.39 -10.02
N LEU A 361 24.25 2.04 -8.86
CA LEU A 361 25.08 2.94 -8.06
C LEU A 361 26.43 3.24 -8.73
N GLU A 362 27.05 2.24 -9.35
CA GLU A 362 28.29 2.42 -10.13
C GLU A 362 28.09 3.40 -11.30
N GLN A 363 26.96 3.30 -12.00
CA GLN A 363 26.57 4.25 -13.06
C GLN A 363 26.38 5.68 -12.53
N LEU A 364 26.08 5.84 -11.24
CA LEU A 364 25.97 7.14 -10.56
C LEU A 364 27.31 7.60 -9.96
N GLY A 365 28.40 6.87 -10.19
CA GLY A 365 29.74 7.21 -9.71
C GLY A 365 30.08 6.67 -8.31
N LEU A 366 29.30 5.74 -7.77
CA LEU A 366 29.57 5.11 -6.47
C LEU A 366 30.17 3.72 -6.63
N GLU A 367 31.38 3.55 -6.11
CA GLU A 367 32.05 2.25 -6.06
C GLU A 367 31.25 1.23 -5.24
N SER A 368 31.00 0.05 -5.80
CA SER A 368 30.25 -1.03 -5.14
C SER A 368 30.87 -1.48 -3.82
N LEU A 369 32.20 -1.37 -3.66
CA LEU A 369 32.93 -1.65 -2.42
C LEU A 369 32.53 -0.74 -1.24
N ARG A 370 31.90 0.41 -1.49
CA ARG A 370 31.38 1.34 -0.47
C ARG A 370 29.93 1.03 -0.06
N VAL A 371 29.31 -0.01 -0.61
CA VAL A 371 27.89 -0.32 -0.44
C VAL A 371 27.70 -1.70 0.18
N ASP A 372 27.08 -1.74 1.37
CA ASP A 372 26.73 -2.96 2.09
C ASP A 372 25.23 -3.25 1.94
N LEU A 373 24.90 -4.36 1.26
CA LEU A 373 23.51 -4.78 1.05
C LEU A 373 23.13 -5.92 2.00
N LEU A 374 22.17 -5.65 2.88
CA LEU A 374 21.71 -6.61 3.89
C LEU A 374 20.34 -7.20 3.52
N PRO A 375 20.16 -8.54 3.57
CA PRO A 375 18.84 -9.16 3.38
C PRO A 375 17.93 -8.94 4.60
N LEU A 376 16.73 -9.51 4.57
CA LEU A 376 15.83 -9.52 5.72
C LEU A 376 16.49 -10.21 6.93
N ILE A 377 16.47 -9.53 8.06
CA ILE A 377 16.82 -10.09 9.38
C ILE A 377 15.51 -10.51 10.06
N LEU A 378 15.40 -11.79 10.42
CA LEU A 378 14.14 -12.37 10.92
C LEU A 378 13.85 -12.06 12.38
N LEU A 379 14.89 -12.00 13.22
CA LEU A 379 14.76 -11.71 14.63
C LEU A 379 14.66 -10.20 14.86
N ASN A 380 13.70 -9.78 15.66
CA ASN A 380 13.43 -8.35 15.90
C ASN A 380 14.61 -7.67 16.60
N HIS A 381 15.17 -8.32 17.62
CA HIS A 381 16.39 -7.88 18.29
C HIS A 381 17.53 -7.60 17.31
N ASP A 382 17.90 -8.58 16.47
CA ASP A 382 18.99 -8.44 15.50
C ASP A 382 18.68 -7.36 14.45
N HIS A 383 17.42 -7.24 14.03
CA HIS A 383 16.98 -6.19 13.10
C HIS A 383 17.21 -4.80 13.67
N LEU A 384 16.90 -4.59 14.95
CA LEU A 384 17.09 -3.31 15.65
C LEU A 384 18.57 -3.04 15.92
N GLN A 385 19.34 -4.06 16.31
CA GLN A 385 20.78 -3.92 16.49
C GLN A 385 21.54 -3.60 15.20
N ALA A 386 21.00 -3.95 14.02
CA ALA A 386 21.58 -3.57 12.74
C ALA A 386 21.65 -2.04 12.52
N TYR A 387 20.86 -1.21 13.23
CA TYR A 387 21.02 0.25 13.18
C TYR A 387 22.34 0.74 13.79
N ALA A 388 23.06 -0.10 14.54
CA ALA A 388 24.42 0.20 14.99
C ALA A 388 25.45 0.24 13.82
N LEU A 389 25.08 -0.26 12.64
CA LEU A 389 25.94 -0.26 11.45
C LEU A 389 25.95 1.10 10.72
N MET A 390 25.06 2.03 11.05
CA MET A 390 24.97 3.34 10.39
C MET A 390 25.05 4.50 11.37
N ASP A 391 25.60 5.62 10.90
CA ASP A 391 25.69 6.87 11.63
C ASP A 391 24.47 7.77 11.35
N ILE A 392 24.04 7.84 10.07
CA ILE A 392 22.96 8.72 9.61
C ILE A 392 21.99 7.92 8.74
N SER A 393 20.70 7.98 9.05
CA SER A 393 19.66 7.38 8.23
C SER A 393 19.19 8.34 7.15
N LEU A 394 19.05 7.83 5.94
CA LEU A 394 18.52 8.53 4.79
C LEU A 394 17.11 8.03 4.51
N ASP A 395 16.12 8.91 4.69
CA ASP A 395 14.74 8.62 4.36
C ASP A 395 14.52 8.62 2.83
N THR A 396 13.43 8.01 2.40
CA THR A 396 13.05 7.92 0.99
C THR A 396 11.98 8.95 0.63
N PHE A 397 11.89 9.30 -0.65
CA PHE A 397 10.86 10.20 -1.19
C PHE A 397 10.46 9.78 -2.62
N PRO A 398 9.22 10.06 -3.08
CA PRO A 398 8.12 10.74 -2.40
C PRO A 398 7.38 9.87 -1.37
N TYR A 399 7.87 8.67 -1.08
CA TYR A 399 7.31 7.79 -0.06
C TYR A 399 8.31 7.62 1.09
N ALA A 400 8.07 8.31 2.20
CA ALA A 400 8.88 8.27 3.41
C ALA A 400 8.76 6.96 4.19
N GLY A 401 9.76 6.71 5.04
CA GLY A 401 9.72 5.74 6.11
C GLY A 401 8.65 6.08 7.15
N THR A 402 8.33 5.10 7.98
CA THR A 402 7.41 5.30 9.12
C THR A 402 7.93 4.52 10.31
N THR A 403 7.72 3.20 10.34
CA THR A 403 8.30 2.33 11.36
C THR A 403 9.83 2.37 11.32
N THR A 404 10.43 2.33 10.12
CA THR A 404 11.88 2.43 9.93
C THR A 404 12.46 3.73 10.48
N THR A 405 11.78 4.85 10.25
CA THR A 405 12.17 6.16 10.82
C THR A 405 12.06 6.14 12.36
N CYS A 406 10.97 5.61 12.92
CA CYS A 406 10.81 5.48 14.37
C CYS A 406 11.89 4.58 14.98
N GLU A 407 12.18 3.44 14.35
CA GLU A 407 13.24 2.51 14.78
C GLU A 407 14.62 3.16 14.70
N SER A 408 14.92 3.87 13.61
CA SER A 408 16.17 4.63 13.44
C SER A 408 16.39 5.57 14.61
N LEU A 409 15.42 6.46 14.86
CA LEU A 409 15.51 7.44 15.95
C LEU A 409 15.59 6.76 17.32
N TYR A 410 14.81 5.70 17.54
CA TYR A 410 14.81 4.94 18.80
C TYR A 410 16.13 4.19 19.04
N MET A 411 16.83 3.79 17.97
CA MET A 411 18.16 3.18 18.01
C MET A 411 19.30 4.21 17.95
N GLY A 412 18.98 5.50 18.09
CA GLY A 412 19.97 6.58 18.16
C GLY A 412 20.55 7.01 16.81
N VAL A 413 19.96 6.61 15.70
CA VAL A 413 20.40 7.03 14.37
C VAL A 413 19.56 8.23 13.92
N PRO A 414 20.11 9.45 13.81
CA PRO A 414 19.39 10.59 13.25
C PRO A 414 19.01 10.32 11.80
N CYS A 415 17.84 10.82 11.40
CA CYS A 415 17.29 10.62 10.07
C CYS A 415 17.17 11.97 9.37
N VAL A 416 17.54 12.03 8.09
CA VAL A 416 17.24 13.17 7.20
C VAL A 416 16.02 12.79 6.36
N THR A 417 15.00 13.65 6.35
CA THR A 417 13.79 13.46 5.53
C THR A 417 13.54 14.69 4.66
N MET A 418 12.59 14.60 3.74
CA MET A 418 12.20 15.71 2.86
C MET A 418 10.70 15.96 2.94
N ALA A 419 10.32 17.24 2.91
CA ALA A 419 8.92 17.64 2.80
C ALA A 419 8.47 17.64 1.34
N GLY A 420 7.19 17.32 1.10
CA GLY A 420 6.59 17.40 -0.21
C GLY A 420 5.09 17.65 -0.18
N SER A 421 4.43 17.31 -1.28
CA SER A 421 3.03 17.62 -1.56
C SER A 421 2.04 16.53 -1.15
N VAL A 422 2.53 15.34 -0.77
CA VAL A 422 1.68 14.18 -0.49
C VAL A 422 1.92 13.62 0.92
N HIS A 423 0.88 13.04 1.50
CA HIS A 423 0.91 12.43 2.83
C HIS A 423 2.08 11.45 2.99
N ALA A 424 2.26 10.55 2.02
CA ALA A 424 3.31 9.53 2.04
C ALA A 424 4.72 10.14 2.21
N HIS A 425 4.94 11.34 1.66
CA HIS A 425 6.20 12.07 1.74
C HIS A 425 6.34 12.74 3.12
N ASN A 426 5.25 13.32 3.62
CA ASN A 426 5.25 14.11 4.85
C ASN A 426 5.11 13.29 6.15
N VAL A 427 5.04 11.96 6.09
CA VAL A 427 5.10 11.13 7.31
C VAL A 427 6.40 11.37 8.08
N GLY A 428 7.54 11.41 7.37
CA GLY A 428 8.84 11.73 7.98
C GLY A 428 8.85 13.13 8.58
N VAL A 429 8.22 14.11 7.91
CA VAL A 429 8.07 15.49 8.40
C VAL A 429 7.35 15.52 9.75
N SER A 430 6.20 14.83 9.86
CA SER A 430 5.44 14.76 11.11
C SER A 430 6.28 14.15 12.24
N LEU A 431 6.88 12.99 12.01
CA LEU A 431 7.68 12.28 13.01
C LEU A 431 8.85 13.14 13.51
N LEU A 432 9.66 13.69 12.61
CA LEU A 432 10.84 14.47 12.99
C LEU A 432 10.44 15.76 13.72
N ASN A 433 9.39 16.46 13.29
CA ASN A 433 8.93 17.66 13.99
C ASN A 433 8.53 17.33 15.43
N LYS A 434 7.74 16.26 15.63
CA LYS A 434 7.22 15.90 16.95
C LYS A 434 8.30 15.41 17.91
N VAL A 435 9.40 14.85 17.39
CA VAL A 435 10.59 14.48 18.18
C VAL A 435 11.49 15.68 18.49
N GLY A 436 11.28 16.84 17.85
CA GLY A 436 12.10 18.04 18.02
C GLY A 436 13.27 18.16 17.02
N LEU A 437 13.23 17.39 15.93
CA LEU A 437 14.25 17.32 14.88
C LEU A 437 13.81 18.03 13.60
N GLY A 438 13.01 19.09 13.71
CA GLY A 438 12.53 19.86 12.56
C GLY A 438 13.64 20.45 11.67
N HIS A 439 14.84 20.61 12.21
CA HIS A 439 16.03 21.06 11.48
C HIS A 439 16.63 19.99 10.55
N LEU A 440 16.17 18.73 10.63
CA LEU A 440 16.58 17.62 9.73
C LEU A 440 15.55 17.36 8.61
N ILE A 441 14.67 18.32 8.37
CA ILE A 441 13.63 18.26 7.34
C ILE A 441 14.03 19.16 6.17
N ALA A 442 14.39 18.54 5.05
CA ALA A 442 14.72 19.23 3.83
C ALA A 442 13.47 19.76 3.10
N LYS A 443 13.62 20.85 2.34
CA LYS A 443 12.56 21.38 1.47
C LYS A 443 12.82 21.07 -0.01
N THR A 444 14.07 20.76 -0.34
CA THR A 444 14.55 20.45 -1.69
C THR A 444 15.58 19.34 -1.63
N GLU A 445 15.89 18.74 -2.77
CA GLU A 445 16.96 17.74 -2.87
C GLU A 445 18.34 18.30 -2.48
N ASP A 446 18.59 19.58 -2.77
CA ASP A 446 19.84 20.25 -2.43
C ASP A 446 19.95 20.49 -0.92
N ASP A 447 18.86 20.92 -0.28
CA ASP A 447 18.78 21.00 1.18
C ASP A 447 18.97 19.62 1.82
N TYR A 448 18.38 18.57 1.22
CA TYR A 448 18.51 17.19 1.70
C TYR A 448 19.97 16.74 1.71
N VAL A 449 20.68 17.00 0.61
CA VAL A 449 22.13 16.74 0.54
C VAL A 449 22.86 17.56 1.60
N GLN A 450 22.60 18.86 1.69
CA GLN A 450 23.31 19.74 2.63
C GLN A 450 23.11 19.33 4.09
N LEU A 451 21.90 18.91 4.47
CA LEU A 451 21.62 18.42 5.83
C LEU A 451 22.40 17.14 6.14
N ALA A 452 22.47 16.20 5.19
CA ALA A 452 23.28 15.00 5.35
C ALA A 452 24.78 15.31 5.48
N LEU A 453 25.29 16.27 4.70
CA LEU A 453 26.68 16.73 4.79
C LEU A 453 26.98 17.41 6.13
N ASN A 454 26.06 18.24 6.63
CA ASN A 454 26.20 18.92 7.92
C ASN A 454 26.24 17.94 9.09
N LEU A 455 25.43 16.88 9.05
CA LEU A 455 25.50 15.81 10.07
C LEU A 455 26.81 15.03 9.98
N ALA A 456 27.31 14.81 8.76
CA ALA A 456 28.53 14.04 8.51
C ALA A 456 29.83 14.79 8.85
N SER A 457 29.80 16.13 8.94
CA SER A 457 31.00 16.95 9.14
C SER A 457 31.48 17.04 10.59
N ASP A 458 30.61 16.75 11.57
CA ASP A 458 30.94 16.77 13.00
C ASP A 458 30.53 15.46 13.69
N VAL A 459 31.47 14.51 13.72
CA VAL A 459 31.29 13.19 14.35
C VAL A 459 31.01 13.31 15.85
N THR A 460 31.54 14.33 16.54
CA THR A 460 31.30 14.53 17.97
C THR A 460 29.87 15.00 18.21
N ALA A 461 29.38 15.98 17.46
CA ALA A 461 27.99 16.41 17.51
C ALA A 461 27.03 15.27 17.14
N LEU A 462 27.37 14.48 16.11
CA LEU A 462 26.60 13.31 15.69
C LEU A 462 26.49 12.26 16.81
N SER A 463 27.60 11.97 17.48
CA SER A 463 27.61 11.05 18.62
C SER A 463 26.80 11.57 19.80
N ASN A 464 26.83 12.87 20.07
CA ASN A 464 26.02 13.49 21.14
C ASN A 464 24.52 13.46 20.81
N LEU A 465 24.15 13.72 19.55
CA LEU A 465 22.78 13.59 19.11
C LEU A 465 22.31 12.14 19.30
N ARG A 466 23.09 11.17 18.79
CA ARG A 466 22.82 9.74 18.90
C ARG A 466 22.50 9.27 20.32
N THR A 467 23.29 9.69 21.31
CA THR A 467 23.07 9.29 22.71
C THR A 467 21.80 9.90 23.31
N SER A 468 21.37 11.07 22.85
CA SER A 468 20.15 11.74 23.33
C SER A 468 18.85 11.30 22.63
N LEU A 469 18.93 10.77 21.41
CA LEU A 469 17.78 10.56 20.54
C LEU A 469 16.70 9.62 21.11
N ARG A 470 17.10 8.54 21.79
CA ARG A 470 16.13 7.62 22.41
C ARG A 470 15.30 8.33 23.48
N ASP A 471 15.94 9.16 24.30
CA ASP A 471 15.25 9.92 25.35
C ASP A 471 14.35 11.01 24.76
N LEU A 472 14.78 11.67 23.68
CA LEU A 472 13.94 12.62 22.94
C LEU A 472 12.70 11.93 22.37
N MET A 473 12.85 10.76 21.75
CA MET A 473 11.74 9.95 21.25
C MET A 473 10.74 9.59 22.35
N LEU A 474 11.23 9.06 23.48
CA LEU A 474 10.39 8.62 24.60
C LEU A 474 9.63 9.77 25.27
N LYS A 475 10.17 10.98 25.27
CA LYS A 475 9.53 12.19 25.82
C LYS A 475 8.62 12.91 24.83
N SER A 476 8.68 12.55 23.55
CA SER A 476 7.91 13.20 22.49
C SER A 476 6.47 12.69 22.41
N PRO A 477 5.54 13.45 21.80
CA PRO A 477 4.19 12.98 21.51
C PRO A 477 4.13 11.68 20.68
N VAL A 478 5.19 11.33 19.95
CA VAL A 478 5.26 10.10 19.15
C VAL A 478 5.22 8.84 20.02
N CYS A 479 5.67 8.90 21.28
CA CYS A 479 5.64 7.76 22.21
C CYS A 479 4.69 7.98 23.41
N ASP A 480 3.84 9.01 23.36
CA ASP A 480 2.92 9.37 24.44
C ASP A 480 1.56 8.67 24.27
N GLY A 481 1.52 7.39 24.63
CA GLY A 481 0.32 6.55 24.52
C GLY A 481 -0.92 7.12 25.22
N PRO A 482 -0.84 7.57 26.50
CA PRO A 482 -1.96 8.17 27.20
C PRO A 482 -2.54 9.41 26.49
N ASN A 483 -1.71 10.40 26.13
CA ASN A 483 -2.22 11.62 25.48
C ASN A 483 -2.70 11.34 24.05
N PHE A 484 -2.08 10.40 23.34
CA PHE A 484 -2.57 9.96 22.04
C PHE A 484 -3.98 9.37 22.13
N ALA A 485 -4.23 8.49 23.09
CA ALA A 485 -5.55 7.88 23.29
C ALA A 485 -6.62 8.93 23.62
N LEU A 486 -6.30 9.91 24.48
CA LEU A 486 -7.21 11.03 24.78
C LEU A 486 -7.57 11.84 23.53
N GLY A 487 -6.57 12.19 22.71
CA GLY A 487 -6.80 12.91 21.45
C GLY A 487 -7.66 12.12 20.45
N LEU A 488 -7.45 10.80 20.40
CA LEU A 488 -8.23 9.89 19.56
C LEU A 488 -9.68 9.74 20.06
N GLU A 489 -9.88 9.63 21.37
CA GLU A 489 -11.20 9.56 22.01
C GLU A 489 -12.02 10.82 21.78
N LEU A 490 -11.42 11.99 21.97
CA LEU A 490 -12.04 13.29 21.64
C LEU A 490 -12.47 13.33 20.17
N THR A 491 -11.63 12.81 19.29
CA THR A 491 -11.91 12.72 17.86
C THR A 491 -13.10 11.81 17.57
N TYR A 492 -13.13 10.61 18.17
CA TYR A 492 -14.25 9.68 18.05
C TYR A 492 -15.56 10.26 18.60
N ARG A 493 -15.50 10.94 19.75
CA ARG A 493 -16.66 11.63 20.32
C ARG A 493 -17.21 12.69 19.36
N ASN A 494 -16.34 13.47 18.73
CA ASN A 494 -16.74 14.46 17.72
C ASN A 494 -17.39 13.82 16.49
N MET A 495 -16.82 12.73 15.96
CA MET A 495 -17.44 11.97 14.86
C MET A 495 -18.82 11.45 15.25
N TRP A 496 -18.96 10.94 16.47
CA TRP A 496 -20.23 10.45 16.99
C TRP A 496 -21.28 11.56 17.15
N HIS A 497 -20.89 12.72 17.68
CA HIS A 497 -21.77 13.90 17.74
C HIS A 497 -22.32 14.29 16.37
N ARG A 498 -21.48 14.26 15.33
CA ARG A 498 -21.89 14.53 13.94
C ARG A 498 -22.90 13.50 13.47
N TYR A 499 -22.64 12.22 13.68
CA TYR A 499 -23.58 11.14 13.36
C TYR A 499 -24.94 11.31 14.06
N CYS A 500 -24.96 11.62 15.36
CA CYS A 500 -26.22 11.87 16.10
C CYS A 500 -27.04 13.02 15.51
N LYS A 501 -26.37 14.04 14.96
CA LYS A 501 -27.00 15.18 14.26
C LYS A 501 -27.39 14.87 12.81
N GLY A 502 -27.14 13.66 12.32
CA GLY A 502 -27.42 13.25 10.94
C GLY A 502 -26.36 13.69 9.93
N ASP A 503 -25.19 14.17 10.39
CA ASP A 503 -24.07 14.47 9.51
C ASP A 503 -23.18 13.23 9.32
N VAL A 504 -23.46 12.50 8.23
CA VAL A 504 -22.72 11.29 7.84
C VAL A 504 -22.10 11.51 6.45
N PRO A 505 -20.78 11.74 6.35
CA PRO A 505 -20.12 12.05 5.08
C PRO A 505 -20.35 11.00 3.99
N SER A 506 -20.30 9.71 4.33
CA SER A 506 -20.51 8.63 3.37
C SER A 506 -21.90 8.64 2.74
N LEU A 507 -22.96 8.83 3.54
CA LEU A 507 -24.34 8.87 3.03
C LEU A 507 -24.53 10.00 2.03
N LYS A 508 -24.05 11.21 2.35
CA LYS A 508 -24.11 12.36 1.44
C LYS A 508 -23.42 12.06 0.11
N ARG A 509 -22.22 11.44 0.14
CA ARG A 509 -21.50 11.06 -1.08
C ARG A 509 -22.25 9.98 -1.87
N ILE A 510 -22.77 8.95 -1.20
CA ILE A 510 -23.50 7.86 -1.86
C ILE A 510 -24.77 8.38 -2.54
N GLU A 511 -25.51 9.27 -1.90
CA GLU A 511 -26.69 9.93 -2.50
C GLU A 511 -26.33 10.74 -3.74
N MET A 512 -25.25 11.53 -3.69
CA MET A 512 -24.76 12.30 -4.84
C MET A 512 -24.35 11.39 -6.01
N LEU A 513 -23.67 10.28 -5.73
CA LEU A 513 -23.27 9.30 -6.75
C LEU A 513 -24.49 8.64 -7.39
N GLN A 514 -25.53 8.31 -6.61
CA GLN A 514 -26.77 7.74 -7.15
C GLN A 514 -27.50 8.73 -8.06
N GLN A 515 -27.55 10.01 -7.69
CA GLN A 515 -28.16 11.05 -8.53
C GLN A 515 -27.41 11.27 -9.85
N GLN A 516 -26.08 11.21 -9.83
CA GLN A 516 -25.25 11.32 -11.05
C GLN A 516 -25.51 10.16 -12.02
N VAL A 517 -25.55 8.92 -11.53
CA VAL A 517 -25.84 7.73 -12.36
C VAL A 517 -27.22 7.84 -13.01
N VAL A 518 -28.24 8.26 -12.26
CA VAL A 518 -29.59 8.47 -12.82
C VAL A 518 -29.57 9.56 -13.88
N SER A 519 -28.83 10.66 -13.69
CA SER A 519 -28.74 11.73 -14.68
C SER A 519 -28.01 11.33 -15.97
N GLU A 520 -26.96 10.50 -15.88
CA GLU A 520 -26.24 9.96 -17.04
C GLU A 520 -27.09 8.94 -17.81
N GLU A 521 -27.80 8.04 -17.11
CA GLU A 521 -28.74 7.10 -17.75
C GLU A 521 -29.94 7.82 -18.40
N SER A 522 -30.41 8.91 -17.80
CA SER A 522 -31.45 9.80 -18.37
C SER A 522 -30.97 10.55 -19.60
N ALA A 523 -29.68 10.93 -19.66
CA ALA A 523 -29.09 11.61 -20.81
C ALA A 523 -28.83 10.66 -21.99
N VAL A 524 -28.68 9.35 -21.73
CA VAL A 524 -28.50 8.30 -22.75
C VAL A 524 -29.85 7.82 -23.34
N THR A 525 -30.98 8.22 -22.76
CA THR A 525 -32.33 7.84 -23.22
C THR A 525 -33.07 8.96 -23.95
N PHE A 526 -32.45 9.64 -24.92
CA PHE A 526 -33.19 10.36 -25.97
C PHE A 526 -32.40 10.43 -27.29
N SER A 527 -32.60 9.42 -28.14
CA SER A 527 -32.55 9.58 -29.60
C SER A 527 -33.37 8.46 -30.27
N GLU A 528 -34.69 8.64 -30.37
CA GLU A 528 -35.47 7.86 -31.32
C GLU A 528 -35.14 8.30 -32.77
N PRO A 529 -35.11 7.37 -33.74
CA PRO A 529 -34.75 7.68 -35.11
C PRO A 529 -35.83 8.52 -35.79
N THR A 530 -35.42 9.63 -36.38
CA THR A 530 -36.27 10.51 -37.18
C THR A 530 -36.93 9.73 -38.31
N ARG A 531 -38.27 9.64 -38.27
CA ARG A 531 -39.11 8.98 -39.27
C ARG A 531 -39.09 9.81 -40.56
N ILE A 532 -38.30 9.40 -41.56
CA ILE A 532 -38.32 10.01 -42.90
C ILE A 532 -39.60 9.58 -43.62
N THR A 533 -40.43 10.55 -43.95
CA THR A 533 -41.65 10.39 -44.75
C THR A 533 -41.27 10.42 -46.24
N MET A 534 -41.57 9.35 -46.97
CA MET A 534 -41.35 9.26 -48.43
C MET A 534 -42.47 10.02 -49.19
N PRO A 535 -42.16 10.85 -50.21
CA PRO A 535 -43.17 11.37 -51.11
C PRO A 535 -43.51 10.37 -52.23
N LYS A 536 -44.76 10.45 -52.68
CA LYS A 536 -45.38 9.63 -53.74
C LYS A 536 -44.74 9.83 -55.11
N GLU A 537 -44.68 8.74 -55.88
CA GLU A 537 -44.26 8.69 -57.29
C GLU A 537 -45.18 9.50 -58.22
N GLY A 538 -44.56 10.13 -59.23
CA GLY A 538 -45.20 10.71 -60.40
C GLY A 538 -44.25 10.62 -61.61
N HIS A 539 -44.78 10.13 -62.73
CA HIS A 539 -44.13 9.66 -63.94
C HIS A 539 -43.27 10.65 -64.76
N ALA A 540 -42.42 10.01 -65.59
CA ALA A 540 -42.01 10.30 -66.98
C ALA A 540 -40.67 11.01 -67.24
N GLY A 541 -39.78 10.33 -67.99
CA GLY A 541 -38.68 10.99 -68.74
C GLY A 541 -37.37 10.22 -68.95
N SER A 542 -37.40 9.15 -69.75
CA SER A 542 -36.39 8.65 -70.73
C SER A 542 -34.92 9.19 -70.78
N ILE A 543 -33.97 8.23 -70.95
CA ILE A 543 -32.71 8.25 -71.77
C ILE A 543 -31.49 8.97 -71.13
N LYS A 544 -30.23 8.45 -71.06
CA LYS A 544 -29.43 7.51 -71.87
C LYS A 544 -28.25 6.89 -71.07
N ALA A 545 -27.66 5.84 -71.63
CA ALA A 545 -26.69 4.89 -71.09
C ALA A 545 -25.25 5.37 -70.83
N ASN A 546 -24.55 4.64 -69.96
CA ASN A 546 -23.21 4.00 -70.10
C ASN A 546 -22.71 3.59 -68.69
N GLY A 547 -22.24 2.40 -68.35
CA GLY A 547 -22.03 1.13 -69.03
C GLY A 547 -21.47 0.09 -68.03
N PHE A 548 -21.81 -1.18 -68.27
CA PHE A 548 -21.11 -2.43 -67.92
C PHE A 548 -20.73 -2.79 -66.47
N ASN A 549 -21.67 -3.53 -65.87
CA ASN A 549 -21.66 -4.89 -65.30
C ASN A 549 -20.65 -5.43 -64.23
N PRO A 550 -21.19 -6.19 -63.24
CA PRO A 550 -20.49 -6.84 -62.12
C PRO A 550 -20.30 -8.36 -62.32
N VAL A 551 -19.45 -9.02 -61.53
CA VAL A 551 -19.55 -10.47 -61.18
C VAL A 551 -18.86 -10.68 -59.81
N GLN A 552 -19.56 -10.94 -58.71
CA GLN A 552 -20.12 -12.20 -58.21
C GLN A 552 -19.10 -13.14 -57.54
N THR A 553 -19.27 -13.29 -56.23
CA THR A 553 -18.61 -14.23 -55.32
C THR A 553 -19.23 -15.62 -55.46
N SER A 554 -18.39 -16.66 -55.53
CA SER A 554 -18.83 -18.03 -55.24
C SER A 554 -17.78 -18.78 -54.42
N MET A 555 -18.28 -19.43 -53.37
CA MET A 555 -17.61 -20.38 -52.49
C MET A 555 -16.87 -21.48 -53.27
N LEU A 556 -15.83 -22.07 -52.65
CA LEU A 556 -15.57 -23.51 -52.72
C LEU A 556 -14.61 -23.98 -51.61
N ASN A 557 -15.04 -25.05 -50.94
CA ASN A 557 -14.27 -26.00 -50.14
C ASN A 557 -13.18 -26.69 -50.97
N LEU A 558 -12.11 -27.18 -50.31
CA LEU A 558 -11.30 -28.39 -50.61
C LEU A 558 -10.41 -28.65 -49.38
N SER A 559 -10.69 -29.63 -48.52
CA SER A 559 -10.30 -31.07 -48.56
C SER A 559 -8.79 -31.33 -48.61
N CYS A 560 -8.28 -31.91 -47.51
CA CYS A 560 -6.96 -32.50 -47.37
C CYS A 560 -6.92 -33.89 -48.01
N GLU A 561 -5.81 -34.21 -48.68
CA GLU A 561 -5.36 -35.59 -48.89
C GLU A 561 -3.83 -35.68 -48.84
N GLU A 562 -3.41 -36.91 -48.49
CA GLU A 562 -2.14 -37.36 -47.95
C GLU A 562 -1.00 -37.45 -48.99
N ASN A 563 0.24 -37.48 -48.50
CA ASN A 563 1.24 -38.43 -48.99
C ASN A 563 2.27 -38.72 -47.90
N GLY A 564 2.37 -39.99 -47.51
CA GLY A 564 3.33 -40.49 -46.52
C GLY A 564 4.66 -40.92 -47.13
N SER A 565 5.65 -41.08 -46.27
CA SER A 565 6.67 -42.12 -46.40
C SER A 565 7.22 -42.48 -45.01
N GLN A 566 7.16 -43.77 -44.71
CA GLN A 566 7.69 -44.43 -43.52
C GLN A 566 9.22 -44.44 -43.55
N ILE A 567 9.87 -44.49 -42.38
CA ILE A 567 10.99 -45.39 -42.05
C ILE A 567 11.09 -45.51 -40.52
N THR A 568 11.52 -46.69 -40.11
CA THR A 568 11.28 -47.48 -38.90
C THR A 568 12.14 -47.15 -37.66
N ASN A 569 11.57 -47.46 -36.48
CA ASN A 569 12.24 -47.68 -35.19
C ASN A 569 13.33 -48.78 -35.25
N PRO A 570 14.33 -48.71 -34.35
CA PRO A 570 14.41 -49.66 -33.23
C PRO A 570 14.68 -48.91 -31.91
N GLY A 571 14.31 -49.35 -30.71
CA GLY A 571 14.46 -50.69 -30.14
C GLY A 571 15.39 -50.59 -28.92
N LYS A 572 14.88 -51.00 -27.75
CA LYS A 572 15.50 -51.00 -26.41
C LYS A 572 16.82 -51.79 -26.29
N MET A 573 17.64 -51.41 -25.30
CA MET A 573 18.53 -52.19 -24.39
C MET A 573 19.49 -51.15 -23.76
N ASP A 574 19.84 -51.09 -22.48
CA ASP A 574 19.61 -51.84 -21.24
C ASP A 574 19.72 -50.86 -20.05
#